data_AF-A0A5B9WPV5-F1
#
_entry.id   AF-A0A5B9WPV5-F1
#
_cell.length_a   1.000
_cell.length_b   1.000
_cell.length_c   1.000
_cell.angle_alpha   90.00
_cell.angle_beta   90.00
_cell.angle_gamma   90.00
#
_symmetry.space_group_name_H-M   'P 1'
#
loop_
_entity.id
_entity.type
_entity.pdbx_description
1 polymer ?
#
loop_
_entity_poly.entity_id
_entity_poly.type
_entity_poly.pdbx_seq_one_letter_code
_entity_poly.pdbx_strand_id
1 'polypeptide(L)'
;MTVSWIISGCIACICLSQLAVANDHGGAPGKLKIKIAFGHKAPQRHSRTVILKGASPGLEITGLAGAGTEQNDVIGAESLLHAGGGDVDALVADISWPVPTAPPEETGPA
;
A
#
# COMPACT_ATOMS: atom_id res chain seq x y z
N MET A 1 -23.84 -10.99 1.28
CA MET A 1 -23.05 -11.96 2.05
C MET A 1 -21.66 -11.39 2.20
N THR A 2 -21.32 -10.91 3.39
CA THR A 2 -20.08 -10.17 3.66
C THR A 2 -19.08 -11.14 4.28
N VAL A 3 -17.96 -11.41 3.61
CA VAL A 3 -16.94 -12.34 4.11
C VAL A 3 -15.89 -11.52 4.86
N SER A 4 -15.91 -11.64 6.18
CA SER A 4 -14.87 -11.12 7.08
C SER A 4 -13.77 -12.18 7.22
N TRP A 5 -12.54 -11.83 6.87
CA TRP A 5 -11.38 -12.70 7.04
C TRP A 5 -10.59 -12.26 8.26
N ILE A 6 -10.61 -13.08 9.31
CA ILE A 6 -9.66 -13.02 10.42
C ILE A 6 -8.44 -13.85 10.00
N ILE A 7 -7.30 -13.20 9.78
CA ILE A 7 -6.05 -13.90 9.47
C ILE A 7 -5.42 -14.31 10.80
N SER A 8 -5.52 -15.60 11.10
CA SER A 8 -4.77 -16.29 12.15
C SER A 8 -3.70 -17.17 11.49
N GLY A 9 -2.44 -16.93 11.83
CA GLY A 9 -1.40 -17.96 11.89
C GLY A 9 -0.76 -18.46 10.58
N CYS A 10 0.37 -17.84 10.23
CA CYS A 10 1.63 -18.45 9.78
C CYS A 10 1.73 -19.28 8.48
N ILE A 11 2.90 -19.10 7.85
CA ILE A 11 3.52 -19.86 6.75
C ILE A 11 3.19 -19.34 5.34
N ALA A 12 3.75 -18.19 5.01
CA ALA A 12 4.30 -17.97 3.68
C ALA A 12 5.45 -16.98 3.80
N CYS A 13 6.51 -17.26 3.05
CA CYS A 13 7.75 -16.51 2.99
C CYS A 13 7.48 -15.07 2.53
N ILE A 14 7.08 -14.19 3.44
CA ILE A 14 7.06 -12.76 3.21
C ILE A 14 8.52 -12.35 3.30
N CYS A 15 9.15 -12.07 2.15
CA CYS A 15 10.30 -11.16 2.13
C CYS A 15 9.79 -9.84 2.71
N LEU A 16 9.91 -9.72 4.03
CA LEU A 16 9.63 -8.53 4.79
C LEU A 16 10.75 -7.56 4.42
N SER A 17 10.63 -6.94 3.25
CA SER A 17 11.42 -5.77 2.89
C SER A 17 11.18 -4.79 4.04
N GLN A 18 12.20 -4.59 4.86
CA GLN A 18 12.13 -3.72 6.02
C GLN A 18 11.63 -2.35 5.55
N LEU A 19 10.39 -1.99 5.89
CA LEU A 19 9.96 -0.59 5.88
C LEU A 19 10.73 0.07 7.02
N ALA A 20 11.91 0.59 6.71
CA ALA A 20 12.58 1.54 7.59
C ALA A 20 11.78 2.84 7.53
N VAL A 21 10.79 2.99 8.42
CA VAL A 21 10.14 4.28 8.66
C VAL A 21 11.14 5.11 9.47
N ALA A 22 11.84 6.01 8.79
CA ALA A 22 12.59 7.05 9.49
C ALA A 22 11.58 8.01 10.13
N ASN A 23 11.39 7.90 11.44
CA ASN A 23 10.68 8.92 12.22
C ASN A 23 11.61 10.14 12.31
N ASP A 24 11.41 11.11 11.43
CA ASP A 24 12.02 12.43 11.57
C ASP A 24 11.23 13.21 12.65
N HIS A 25 11.89 13.54 13.77
CA HIS A 25 11.30 14.21 14.93
C HIS A 25 11.08 15.72 14.72
N GLY A 26 10.85 16.16 13.48
CA GLY A 26 10.95 17.57 13.11
C GLY A 26 9.81 18.09 12.26
N GLY A 27 8.59 18.20 12.79
CA GLY A 27 7.48 19.06 12.28
C GLY A 27 7.02 18.88 10.82
N ALA A 28 7.73 18.09 10.02
CA ALA A 28 7.47 17.83 8.62
C ALA A 28 6.51 16.63 8.52
N PRO A 29 5.63 16.62 7.51
CA PRO A 29 4.77 15.47 7.27
C PRO A 29 5.62 14.23 7.00
N GLY A 30 5.24 13.11 7.61
CA GLY A 30 5.80 11.80 7.33
C GLY A 30 5.50 11.46 5.87
N LYS A 31 6.46 10.87 5.17
CA LYS A 31 6.35 10.49 3.76
C LYS A 31 6.79 9.06 3.55
N LEU A 32 6.05 8.34 2.72
CA LEU A 32 6.36 6.97 2.32
C LEU A 32 6.01 6.77 0.86
N LYS A 33 6.92 6.17 0.10
CA LYS A 33 6.62 5.64 -1.22
C LYS A 33 6.29 4.17 -1.10
N ILE A 34 5.10 3.77 -1.51
CA ILE A 34 4.70 2.36 -1.57
C ILE A 34 4.71 1.87 -3.01
N LYS A 35 5.03 0.58 -3.18
CA LYS A 35 4.89 -0.16 -4.43
C LYS A 35 4.15 -1.46 -4.13
N ILE A 36 2.97 -1.62 -4.72
CA ILE A 36 2.15 -2.83 -4.60
C ILE A 36 2.21 -3.57 -5.93
N ALA A 37 2.80 -4.76 -5.94
CA ALA A 37 2.88 -5.59 -7.13
C ALA A 37 1.66 -6.53 -7.22
N PHE A 38 1.04 -6.56 -8.38
CA PHE A 38 -0.06 -7.45 -8.76
C PHE A 38 0.45 -8.36 -9.86
N GLY A 39 0.48 -9.66 -9.57
CA GLY A 39 0.97 -10.64 -10.53
C GLY A 39 1.47 -11.89 -9.84
N HIS A 40 1.50 -12.98 -10.60
CA HIS A 40 2.04 -14.25 -10.15
C HIS A 40 2.37 -15.10 -11.39
N LYS A 41 3.12 -16.20 -11.20
CA LYS A 41 3.28 -17.31 -12.16
C LYS A 41 1.97 -18.03 -12.51
N ALA A 42 0.81 -17.41 -12.25
CA ALA A 42 -0.47 -17.96 -12.66
C ALA A 42 -0.50 -17.97 -14.21
N PRO A 43 -0.80 -19.11 -14.83
CA PRO A 43 -0.81 -19.21 -16.30
C PRO A 43 -1.94 -18.40 -16.95
N GLN A 44 -2.91 -17.94 -16.17
CA GLN A 44 -4.04 -17.14 -16.65
C GLN A 44 -3.94 -15.69 -16.20
N ARG A 45 -4.44 -14.80 -17.06
CA ARG A 45 -4.51 -13.36 -16.86
C ARG A 45 -5.83 -12.98 -16.20
N HIS A 46 -5.80 -12.03 -15.27
CA HIS A 46 -6.98 -11.57 -14.53
C HIS A 46 -6.99 -10.05 -14.45
N SER A 47 -8.18 -9.46 -14.59
CA SER A 47 -8.40 -8.05 -14.30
C SER A 47 -8.68 -7.85 -12.81
N ARG A 48 -8.05 -6.84 -12.20
CA ARG A 48 -8.29 -6.44 -10.82
C ARG A 48 -8.50 -4.94 -10.72
N THR A 49 -9.56 -4.55 -10.04
CA THR A 49 -9.80 -3.17 -9.64
C THR A 49 -9.17 -2.93 -8.26
N VAL A 50 -8.35 -1.89 -8.15
CA VAL A 50 -7.58 -1.53 -6.96
C VAL A 50 -7.90 -0.07 -6.60
N ILE A 51 -8.26 0.16 -5.35
CA ILE A 51 -8.53 1.49 -4.80
C ILE A 51 -7.70 1.64 -3.53
N LEU A 52 -6.80 2.62 -3.50
CA LEU A 52 -6.08 2.99 -2.29
C LEU A 52 -6.89 4.00 -1.49
N LYS A 53 -7.14 3.68 -0.22
CA LYS A 53 -7.96 4.51 0.67
C LYS A 53 -7.14 4.97 1.86
N GLY A 54 -7.19 6.26 2.16
CA GLY A 54 -6.66 6.78 3.42
C GLY A 54 -7.54 6.31 4.58
N ALA A 55 -6.94 5.58 5.53
CA ALA A 55 -7.66 5.03 6.68
C ALA A 55 -7.61 5.95 7.91
N SER A 56 -6.81 7.02 7.88
CA SER A 56 -6.59 7.94 9.00
C SER A 56 -6.75 9.41 8.57
N PRO A 57 -7.26 10.29 9.45
CA PRO A 57 -7.32 11.72 9.17
C PRO A 57 -5.95 12.31 8.81
N GLY A 58 -5.91 13.18 7.81
CA GLY A 58 -4.68 13.84 7.35
C GLY A 58 -3.73 12.95 6.55
N LEU A 59 -4.05 11.67 6.33
CA LEU A 59 -3.29 10.83 5.40
C LEU A 59 -3.71 11.15 3.96
N GLU A 60 -2.74 11.55 3.15
CA GLU A 60 -2.90 11.87 1.74
C GLU A 60 -2.20 10.82 0.88
N ILE A 61 -2.85 10.44 -0.22
CA ILE A 61 -2.32 9.52 -1.23
C ILE A 61 -2.22 10.31 -2.53
N THR A 62 -1.02 10.42 -3.07
CA THR A 62 -0.70 11.20 -4.26
C THR A 62 0.25 10.42 -5.16
N GLY A 63 0.58 10.98 -6.34
CA GLY A 63 1.62 10.42 -7.20
C GLY A 63 1.34 9.00 -7.69
N LEU A 64 0.06 8.64 -7.90
CA LEU A 64 -0.32 7.33 -8.40
C LEU A 64 0.30 7.08 -9.78
N ALA A 65 1.08 6.01 -9.87
CA ALA A 65 1.77 5.63 -11.10
C ALA A 65 1.75 4.11 -11.29
N GLY A 66 1.62 3.68 -12.53
CA GLY A 66 1.79 2.29 -12.93
C GLY A 66 3.25 1.98 -13.27
N ALA A 67 3.69 0.75 -12.98
CA ALA A 67 4.94 0.19 -13.47
C ALA A 67 4.68 -1.20 -14.04
N GLY A 68 5.15 -1.45 -15.27
CA GLY A 68 4.83 -2.68 -16.00
C GLY A 68 3.48 -2.67 -16.72
N THR A 69 2.67 -1.62 -16.52
CA THR A 69 1.31 -1.53 -17.05
C THR A 69 1.24 -1.61 -18.57
N GLU A 70 0.27 -2.36 -19.07
CA GLU A 70 0.00 -2.54 -20.48
C GLU A 70 -1.14 -1.63 -20.96
N GLN A 71 -1.39 -1.64 -22.26
CA GLN A 71 -2.26 -0.66 -22.94
C GLN A 71 -3.73 -0.66 -22.47
N ASN A 72 -4.18 -1.71 -21.78
CA ASN A 72 -5.55 -1.84 -21.27
C ASN A 72 -5.68 -1.51 -19.77
N ASP A 73 -4.57 -1.19 -19.10
CA ASP A 73 -4.59 -0.78 -17.70
C ASP A 73 -5.00 0.68 -17.55
N VAL A 74 -5.67 0.94 -16.42
CA VAL A 74 -6.08 2.30 -16.04
C VAL A 74 -5.49 2.58 -14.68
N ILE A 75 -4.75 3.69 -14.56
CA ILE A 75 -4.17 4.14 -13.30
C ILE A 75 -4.88 5.42 -12.85
N GLY A 76 -5.35 5.42 -11.61
CA GLY A 76 -6.07 6.53 -11.02
C GLY A 76 -6.58 6.20 -9.63
N ALA A 77 -7.47 7.04 -9.10
CA ALA A 77 -8.12 6.82 -7.80
C ALA A 77 -8.77 5.43 -7.72
N GLU A 78 -9.28 4.96 -8.85
CA GLU A 78 -9.61 3.57 -9.11
C GLU A 78 -8.72 3.08 -10.25
N SER A 79 -7.90 2.07 -9.98
CA SER A 79 -6.96 1.50 -10.95
C SER A 79 -7.44 0.13 -11.41
N LEU A 80 -7.49 -0.10 -12.72
CA LEU A 80 -7.78 -1.39 -13.33
C LEU A 80 -6.47 -1.98 -13.85
N LEU A 81 -6.08 -3.14 -13.33
CA LEU A 81 -4.82 -3.82 -13.66
C LEU A 81 -5.08 -5.21 -14.23
N HIS A 82 -4.38 -5.57 -15.31
CA HIS A 82 -4.51 -6.85 -16.01
C HIS A 82 -3.35 -7.80 -15.74
N ALA A 83 -3.16 -8.18 -14.48
CA ALA A 83 -2.03 -8.99 -14.06
C ALA A 83 -2.20 -10.52 -14.24
N GLY A 84 -1.09 -11.25 -14.34
CA GLY A 84 -1.04 -12.72 -14.49
C GLY A 84 -0.47 -13.17 -15.83
N GLY A 85 -0.54 -14.46 -16.16
CA GLY A 85 0.02 -14.99 -17.41
C GLY A 85 1.56 -14.90 -17.50
N GLY A 86 2.25 -14.78 -16.36
CA GLY A 86 3.70 -14.51 -16.29
C GLY A 86 4.05 -13.03 -16.17
N ASP A 87 3.08 -12.14 -16.21
CA ASP A 87 3.27 -10.71 -16.05
C ASP A 87 3.02 -10.21 -14.61
N VAL A 88 3.73 -9.14 -14.25
CA VAL A 88 3.65 -8.47 -12.95
C VAL A 88 3.53 -6.97 -13.15
N ASP A 89 2.33 -6.46 -12.90
CA ASP A 89 2.04 -5.04 -12.81
C ASP A 89 2.35 -4.53 -11.40
N ALA A 90 2.64 -3.24 -11.28
CA ALA A 90 2.74 -2.61 -9.98
C ALA A 90 2.09 -1.24 -9.94
N LEU A 91 1.43 -0.96 -8.83
CA LEU A 91 0.93 0.36 -8.48
C LEU A 91 1.90 1.01 -7.50
N VAL A 92 2.37 2.21 -7.83
CA VAL A 92 3.24 3.04 -6.99
C VAL A 92 2.42 4.23 -6.51
N ALA A 93 2.56 4.57 -5.23
CA ALA A 93 1.91 5.73 -4.65
C ALA A 93 2.82 6.43 -3.64
N ASP A 94 2.70 7.75 -3.58
CA ASP A 94 3.28 8.57 -2.53
C ASP A 94 2.24 8.78 -1.44
N ILE A 95 2.58 8.44 -0.20
CA ILE A 95 1.74 8.60 0.98
C ILE A 95 2.38 9.65 1.87
N SER A 96 1.58 10.60 2.35
CA SER A 96 1.99 11.53 3.40
C SER A 96 1.00 11.60 4.55
N TRP A 97 1.47 11.84 5.76
CA TRP A 97 0.63 11.99 6.95
C TRP A 97 1.23 13.02 7.92
N PRO A 98 0.41 13.67 8.77
CA PRO A 98 0.92 14.55 9.81
C PRO A 98 1.69 13.76 10.86
N VAL A 99 2.86 14.24 11.26
CA VAL A 99 3.61 13.69 12.39
C VAL A 99 3.04 14.27 13.69
N PRO A 100 2.75 13.44 14.71
CA PRO A 100 2.36 13.94 16.02
C PRO A 100 3.44 14.86 16.58
N THR A 101 3.09 16.11 16.87
CA THR A 101 4.00 17.09 17.48
C THR A 101 3.90 17.11 19.00
N ALA A 102 2.88 16.47 19.57
CA ALA A 102 2.75 16.31 21.01
C ALA A 102 3.70 15.20 21.50
N PRO A 103 4.41 15.41 22.63
CA PRO A 103 5.14 14.34 23.29
C PRO A 103 4.17 13.19 23.64
N PRO A 104 4.62 11.92 23.59
CA PRO A 104 3.79 10.81 24.05
C PRO A 104 3.32 11.08 25.47
N GLU A 105 2.03 10.95 25.76
CA GLU A 105 1.56 10.94 27.14
C GLU A 105 2.20 9.75 27.85
N GLU A 106 2.95 10.01 28.93
CA GLU A 106 3.30 8.96 29.88
C GLU A 106 2.00 8.44 30.47
N THR A 107 1.56 7.27 29.99
CA THR A 107 0.55 6.50 30.70
C THR A 107 1.20 6.03 31.99
N GLY A 108 0.97 6.77 33.07
CA GLY A 108 1.39 6.39 34.42
C GLY A 108 0.91 4.98 34.76
N PRO A 109 1.68 4.20 35.53
CA PRO A 109 1.36 2.81 35.80
C PRO A 109 -0.03 2.70 36.44
N ALA A 110 -0.83 1.80 35.87
CA ALA A 110 -2.12 1.37 36.42
C ALA A 110 -1.96 0.63 37.75
#